data_AF-A0A3N0DRZ6-F1
#
_entry.id   AF-A0A3N0DRZ6-F1
#
_cell.length_a   1.000
_cell.length_b   1.000
_cell.length_c   1.000
_cell.angle_alpha   90.00
_cell.angle_beta   90.00
_cell.angle_gamma   90.00
#
_symmetry.space_group_name_H-M   'P 1'
#
loop_
_entity.id
_entity.type
_entity.pdbx_description
1 polymer ?
#
loop_
_entity_poly.entity_id
_entity_poly.type
_entity_poly.pdbx_seq_one_letter_code
_entity_poly.pdbx_strand_id
1 'polypeptide(L)'
;MRKNTSGLGRIGVALAAAAILTIGATGIATADPNYNPDTGAGTVGDAPTGKTQTQVFAGVGADAFAELTNNFANAYNNRPSATDPVIASYDAVNPKTSAAGETINTKPGCSLVRPNGANGGLTEILKNNKSTVDGTTYCVDFVRASRAKKTDGTEAALTFFAQSQDAVGYATIGNAYAPTAPLTKAQLKGIYTCQITDWSQVGGQAGDIHLYVQPASAATYTF
;
A
#
# COMPACT_ATOMS: atom_id res chain seq x y z
N MET A 1 -64.52 26.52 -25.51
CA MET A 1 -63.31 27.14 -26.13
C MET A 1 -62.12 26.18 -26.01
N ARG A 2 -60.89 26.59 -26.31
CA ARG A 2 -59.76 25.69 -26.62
C ARG A 2 -59.15 24.95 -25.42
N LYS A 3 -58.47 23.85 -25.77
CA LYS A 3 -57.54 23.01 -24.99
C LYS A 3 -56.53 23.83 -24.15
N ASN A 4 -56.04 23.26 -23.04
CA ASN A 4 -54.73 22.59 -23.07
C ASN A 4 -54.46 21.67 -21.87
N THR A 5 -53.69 20.61 -22.12
CA THR A 5 -53.17 19.67 -21.14
C THR A 5 -51.73 20.03 -20.75
N SER A 6 -51.37 19.81 -19.49
CA SER A 6 -50.00 19.42 -19.15
C SER A 6 -50.02 18.60 -17.86
N GLY A 7 -49.30 17.49 -17.84
CA GLY A 7 -48.92 16.79 -16.62
C GLY A 7 -47.41 16.86 -16.50
N LEU A 8 -46.89 17.07 -15.29
CA LEU A 8 -45.46 16.86 -15.02
C LEU A 8 -45.29 15.50 -14.34
N GLY A 9 -44.43 14.67 -14.94
CA GLY A 9 -44.07 13.37 -14.39
C GLY A 9 -43.22 13.51 -13.11
N ARG A 10 -43.24 12.47 -12.28
CA ARG A 10 -42.36 12.36 -11.12
C ARG A 10 -40.90 12.20 -11.59
N ILE A 11 -40.13 13.28 -11.58
CA ILE A 11 -38.66 13.18 -11.70
C ILE A 11 -38.13 12.66 -10.36
N GLY A 12 -37.75 11.38 -10.34
CA GLY A 12 -37.07 10.79 -9.18
C GLY A 12 -35.66 11.35 -9.07
N VAL A 13 -35.37 12.08 -8.00
CA VAL A 13 -34.01 12.55 -7.71
C VAL A 13 -33.17 11.37 -7.24
N ALA A 14 -32.37 10.81 -8.15
CA ALA A 14 -31.36 9.82 -7.82
C ALA A 14 -30.21 10.52 -7.08
N LEU A 15 -30.25 10.48 -5.74
CA LEU A 15 -29.17 10.94 -4.86
C LEU A 15 -27.95 10.01 -5.01
N ALA A 16 -27.13 10.26 -6.02
CA ALA A 16 -25.80 9.72 -6.11
C ALA A 16 -24.95 10.35 -4.98
N ALA A 17 -24.76 9.60 -3.90
CA ALA A 17 -23.97 10.04 -2.76
C ALA A 17 -22.49 10.15 -3.15
N ALA A 18 -22.06 11.33 -3.58
CA ALA A 18 -20.67 11.68 -3.74
C ALA A 18 -19.99 11.69 -2.36
N ALA A 19 -19.45 10.54 -1.96
CA ALA A 19 -18.64 10.39 -0.76
C ALA A 19 -17.29 11.11 -0.97
N ILE A 20 -17.29 12.43 -0.76
CA ILE A 20 -16.08 13.24 -0.72
C ILE A 20 -15.31 12.81 0.53
N LEU A 21 -14.40 11.86 0.35
CA LEU A 21 -13.45 11.43 1.38
C LEU A 21 -12.48 12.59 1.62
N THR A 22 -12.84 13.46 2.56
CA THR A 22 -11.96 14.50 3.08
C THR A 22 -10.85 13.83 3.88
N ILE A 23 -9.75 13.48 3.19
CA ILE A 23 -8.52 13.02 3.83
C ILE A 23 -8.02 14.18 4.69
N GLY A 24 -8.25 14.09 6.00
CA GLY A 24 -7.76 15.08 6.96
C GLY A 24 -6.24 15.12 6.93
N ALA A 25 -5.65 16.29 6.67
CA ALA A 25 -4.21 16.49 6.61
C ALA A 25 -3.58 16.50 8.02
N THR A 26 -3.61 15.35 8.69
CA THR A 26 -3.02 15.13 10.02
C THR A 26 -2.20 13.85 10.00
N GLY A 27 -0.88 14.01 9.86
CA GLY A 27 0.08 12.92 9.77
C GLY A 27 0.55 12.64 8.35
N ILE A 28 1.78 13.06 8.04
CA ILE A 28 2.63 12.27 7.14
C ILE A 28 2.86 10.93 7.84
N ALA A 29 2.44 9.84 7.21
CA ALA A 29 2.58 8.51 7.79
C ALA A 29 4.05 8.19 8.02
N THR A 30 4.39 7.74 9.23
CA THR A 30 5.78 7.58 9.65
C THR A 30 6.38 6.28 9.14
N ALA A 31 6.68 6.26 7.84
CA ALA A 31 8.05 6.09 7.39
C ALA A 31 8.94 5.11 8.20
N ASP A 32 8.84 3.82 7.89
CA ASP A 32 9.54 2.70 8.54
C ASP A 32 9.22 2.55 10.05
N PRO A 33 9.56 1.43 10.70
CA PRO A 33 9.34 1.23 12.13
C PRO A 33 10.48 1.86 12.92
N ASN A 34 10.63 3.15 12.68
CA ASN A 34 11.23 4.15 13.54
C ASN A 34 10.76 3.85 14.97
N TYR A 35 11.63 3.35 15.84
CA TYR A 35 11.27 3.04 17.23
C TYR A 35 11.25 4.33 18.07
N ASN A 36 10.40 5.27 17.63
CA ASN A 36 10.56 6.72 17.68
C ASN A 36 11.69 7.25 16.76
N PRO A 37 11.36 7.55 15.50
CA PRO A 37 12.78 8.51 14.21
C PRO A 37 13.19 9.90 14.72
N ASP A 38 12.40 10.44 15.66
CA ASP A 38 12.23 11.89 15.82
C ASP A 38 12.83 12.43 17.14
N THR A 39 13.29 11.54 18.03
CA THR A 39 14.12 11.89 19.20
C THR A 39 15.55 11.34 19.12
N GLY A 40 15.93 10.69 18.02
CA GLY A 40 17.32 10.28 17.75
C GLY A 40 17.90 9.21 18.70
N ALA A 41 17.06 8.42 19.36
CA ALA A 41 17.45 7.50 20.45
C ALA A 41 16.98 6.06 20.22
N GLY A 42 17.32 5.49 19.07
CA GLY A 42 17.07 4.08 18.74
C GLY A 42 17.80 3.67 17.48
N THR A 43 18.78 2.77 17.59
CA THR A 43 19.50 2.23 16.44
C THR A 43 18.61 1.29 15.64
N VAL A 44 18.62 1.42 14.31
CA VAL A 44 17.82 0.55 13.42
C VAL A 44 18.26 -0.89 13.66
N GLY A 45 17.32 -1.71 14.10
CA GLY A 45 17.53 -3.12 14.46
C GLY A 45 17.47 -3.41 15.96
N ASP A 46 17.42 -2.44 16.87
CA ASP A 46 17.28 -2.75 18.31
C ASP A 46 15.83 -3.03 18.74
N ALA A 47 15.67 -3.80 19.82
CA ALA A 47 14.38 -3.93 20.50
C ALA A 47 14.13 -2.70 21.40
N PRO A 48 12.87 -2.23 21.57
CA PRO A 48 12.58 -1.07 22.40
C PRO A 48 13.03 -1.18 23.85
N THR A 49 13.23 -0.04 24.51
CA THR A 49 13.38 0.04 25.96
C THR A 49 12.22 -0.68 26.66
N GLY A 50 12.52 -1.77 27.38
CA GLY A 50 11.51 -2.60 28.04
C GLY A 50 10.87 -3.69 27.19
N LYS A 51 11.43 -4.04 26.03
CA LYS A 51 11.00 -5.16 25.17
C LYS A 51 12.16 -6.10 24.84
N THR A 52 11.87 -7.38 24.64
CA THR A 52 12.85 -8.38 24.17
C THR A 52 12.82 -8.54 22.65
N GLN A 53 13.85 -9.16 22.06
CA GLN A 53 13.85 -9.54 20.64
C GLN A 53 12.66 -10.47 20.28
N THR A 54 12.28 -11.37 21.20
CA THR A 54 11.10 -12.24 21.08
C THR A 54 9.75 -11.48 21.11
N GLN A 55 9.73 -10.22 21.53
CA GLN A 55 8.55 -9.35 21.46
C GLN A 55 8.49 -8.50 20.18
N VAL A 56 9.49 -8.55 19.29
CA VAL A 56 9.47 -7.79 18.01
C VAL A 56 8.95 -8.68 16.88
N PHE A 57 7.88 -8.24 16.21
CA PHE A 57 7.39 -8.84 14.96
C PHE A 57 7.69 -7.93 13.77
N ALA A 58 8.63 -8.35 12.92
CA ALA A 58 9.08 -7.62 11.75
C ALA A 58 8.30 -8.01 10.48
N GLY A 59 7.77 -7.01 9.78
CA GLY A 59 7.03 -7.15 8.54
C GLY A 59 7.69 -6.40 7.38
N VAL A 60 7.77 -7.03 6.20
CA VAL A 60 8.38 -6.48 4.98
C VAL A 60 7.50 -6.73 3.74
N GLY A 61 7.90 -6.23 2.57
CA GLY A 61 7.35 -6.63 1.28
C GLY A 61 6.54 -5.54 0.59
N ALA A 62 5.26 -5.81 0.30
CA ALA A 62 4.41 -4.96 -0.52
C ALA A 62 4.34 -3.49 -0.06
N ASP A 63 4.39 -2.63 -1.06
CA ASP A 63 4.12 -1.19 -1.07
C ASP A 63 2.61 -0.90 -0.91
N ALA A 64 1.76 -1.61 -1.67
CA ALA A 64 0.33 -1.34 -1.82
C ALA A 64 -0.49 -1.36 -0.51
N PHE A 65 0.04 -1.85 0.60
CA PHE A 65 -0.56 -1.72 1.94
C PHE A 65 0.47 -1.50 3.05
N ALA A 66 1.63 -0.92 2.71
CA ALA A 66 2.60 -0.43 3.67
C ALA A 66 1.93 0.60 4.61
N GLU A 67 1.29 1.63 4.07
CA GLU A 67 0.59 2.67 4.82
C GLU A 67 -0.45 2.14 5.82
N LEU A 68 -1.27 1.18 5.41
CA LEU A 68 -2.25 0.54 6.30
C LEU A 68 -1.55 -0.19 7.46
N THR A 69 -0.44 -0.86 7.18
CA THR A 69 0.33 -1.64 8.15
C THR A 69 1.13 -0.74 9.09
N ASN A 70 1.65 0.38 8.61
CA ASN A 70 2.36 1.39 9.38
C ASN A 70 1.39 2.10 10.34
N ASN A 71 0.21 2.49 9.86
CA ASN A 71 -0.84 3.06 10.71
C ASN A 71 -1.36 2.04 11.74
N PHE A 72 -1.52 0.76 11.36
CA PHE A 72 -1.87 -0.30 12.31
C PHE A 72 -0.78 -0.51 13.36
N ALA A 73 0.49 -0.57 12.96
CA ALA A 73 1.63 -0.68 13.89
C ALA A 73 1.66 0.51 14.86
N ASN A 74 1.57 1.75 14.35
CA ASN A 74 1.52 2.96 15.19
C ASN A 74 0.34 2.93 16.18
N ALA A 75 -0.86 2.54 15.76
CA ALA A 75 -2.00 2.41 16.66
C ALA A 75 -1.84 1.26 17.67
N TYR A 76 -1.25 0.14 17.25
CA TYR A 76 -1.03 -1.04 18.09
C TYR A 76 0.05 -0.79 19.16
N ASN A 77 1.14 -0.13 18.78
CA ASN A 77 2.33 0.10 19.59
C ASN A 77 2.12 1.21 20.64
N ASN A 78 1.23 2.17 20.38
CA ASN A 78 0.87 3.24 21.32
C ASN A 78 -0.12 2.81 22.43
N ARG A 79 -0.50 1.53 22.50
CA ARG A 79 -1.34 1.00 23.60
C ARG A 79 -0.45 0.72 24.83
N PRO A 80 -0.83 1.15 26.05
CA PRO A 80 0.00 1.00 27.24
C PRO A 80 0.04 -0.46 27.71
N SER A 81 1.05 -1.21 27.26
CA SER A 81 1.31 -2.59 27.73
C SER A 81 2.80 -2.95 27.69
N ALA A 82 3.33 -3.39 28.83
CA ALA A 82 4.68 -3.93 28.93
C ALA A 82 4.79 -5.33 28.28
N THR A 83 3.74 -6.14 28.37
CA THR A 83 3.73 -7.54 27.89
C THR A 83 3.46 -7.69 26.41
N ASP A 84 2.67 -6.80 25.80
CA ASP A 84 2.33 -6.90 24.38
C ASP A 84 3.60 -6.94 23.50
N PRO A 85 3.59 -7.68 22.39
CA PRO A 85 4.63 -7.55 21.38
C PRO A 85 4.59 -6.15 20.74
N VAL A 86 5.49 -5.90 19.80
CA VAL A 86 5.55 -4.65 19.05
C VAL A 86 5.72 -4.96 17.57
N ILE A 87 4.95 -4.26 16.73
CA ILE A 87 4.93 -4.47 15.28
C ILE A 87 5.91 -3.51 14.63
N ALA A 88 6.87 -4.05 13.90
CA ALA A 88 7.86 -3.31 13.13
C ALA A 88 7.59 -3.49 11.62
N SER A 89 6.79 -2.59 11.03
CA SER A 89 6.46 -2.60 9.60
C SER A 89 7.49 -1.80 8.80
N TYR A 90 8.30 -2.48 7.99
CA TYR A 90 9.33 -1.87 7.13
C TYR A 90 8.82 -1.65 5.70
N ASP A 91 9.07 -0.48 5.14
CA ASP A 91 8.58 -0.04 3.84
C ASP A 91 9.32 -0.69 2.66
N ALA A 92 8.69 -0.73 1.48
CA ALA A 92 9.24 -1.32 0.26
C ALA A 92 10.43 -0.51 -0.32
N VAL A 93 10.47 0.79 -0.02
CA VAL A 93 11.54 1.76 -0.34
C VAL A 93 11.82 2.60 0.90
N ASN A 94 12.96 3.29 0.94
CA ASN A 94 13.26 4.24 2.00
C ASN A 94 12.21 5.37 1.97
N PRO A 95 11.45 5.61 3.04
CA PRO A 95 10.37 6.60 3.05
C PRO A 95 10.86 8.05 3.17
N LYS A 96 12.14 8.28 3.50
CA LYS A 96 12.77 9.61 3.55
C LYS A 96 13.54 9.97 2.27
N THR A 97 14.01 8.99 1.51
CA THR A 97 14.88 9.20 0.33
C THR A 97 14.40 8.52 -0.96
N SER A 98 13.30 7.76 -0.91
CA SER A 98 12.77 6.90 -1.98
C SER A 98 13.73 5.82 -2.50
N ALA A 99 14.86 5.56 -1.82
CA ALA A 99 15.84 4.57 -2.21
C ALA A 99 15.33 3.12 -2.07
N ALA A 100 15.49 2.30 -3.10
CA ALA A 100 15.20 0.87 -3.05
C ALA A 100 16.47 0.05 -2.77
N GLY A 101 16.35 -1.09 -2.08
CA GLY A 101 17.44 -2.05 -1.94
C GLY A 101 18.60 -1.62 -1.02
N GLU A 102 18.40 -0.63 -0.15
CA GLU A 102 19.31 -0.36 0.97
C GLU A 102 19.29 -1.49 2.01
N THR A 103 20.28 -1.54 2.91
CA THR A 103 20.26 -2.46 4.06
C THR A 103 19.35 -1.94 5.16
N ILE A 104 18.42 -2.78 5.63
CA ILE A 104 17.66 -2.57 6.87
C ILE A 104 18.05 -3.63 7.91
N ASN A 105 17.96 -3.27 9.18
CA ASN A 105 18.08 -4.23 10.27
C ASN A 105 16.69 -4.41 10.90
N THR A 106 16.14 -5.62 10.83
CA THR A 106 14.74 -5.86 11.24
C THR A 106 14.59 -6.16 12.74
N LYS A 107 15.63 -6.74 13.34
CA LYS A 107 15.78 -7.11 14.77
C LYS A 107 17.28 -7.19 15.13
N PRO A 108 17.67 -7.37 16.40
CA PRO A 108 19.10 -7.48 16.76
C PRO A 108 19.75 -8.64 16.01
N GLY A 109 20.92 -8.42 15.40
CA GLY A 109 21.59 -9.46 14.61
C GLY A 109 20.86 -9.94 13.34
N CYS A 110 19.85 -9.21 12.87
CA CYS A 110 19.13 -9.47 11.62
C CYS A 110 19.30 -8.28 10.66
N SER A 111 20.17 -8.43 9.65
CA SER A 111 20.46 -7.41 8.65
C SER A 111 20.19 -7.97 7.25
N LEU A 112 19.43 -7.25 6.42
CA LEU A 112 18.96 -7.71 5.12
C LEU A 112 18.69 -6.55 4.15
N VAL A 113 18.71 -6.84 2.85
CA VAL A 113 18.39 -5.87 1.79
C VAL A 113 16.88 -5.60 1.79
N ARG A 114 16.47 -4.31 1.86
CA ARG A 114 15.07 -3.85 1.94
C ARG A 114 14.19 -4.56 0.89
N PRO A 115 13.27 -5.45 1.30
CA PRO A 115 12.51 -6.26 0.35
C PRO A 115 11.40 -5.43 -0.33
N ASN A 116 11.65 -5.01 -1.56
CA ASN A 116 10.69 -4.23 -2.36
C ASN A 116 9.61 -5.15 -2.98
N GLY A 117 8.34 -4.85 -2.68
CA GLY A 117 7.18 -5.52 -3.25
C GLY A 117 6.91 -6.91 -2.67
N ALA A 118 5.75 -7.48 -3.02
CA ALA A 118 5.29 -8.78 -2.51
C ALA A 118 6.29 -9.92 -2.77
N ASN A 119 6.89 -9.96 -3.96
CA ASN A 119 7.86 -11.00 -4.33
C ASN A 119 9.20 -10.85 -3.59
N GLY A 120 9.65 -9.62 -3.34
CA GLY A 120 10.85 -9.36 -2.53
C GLY A 120 10.66 -9.85 -1.10
N GLY A 121 9.55 -9.45 -0.46
CA GLY A 121 9.22 -9.91 0.90
C GLY A 121 9.09 -11.44 1.01
N LEU A 122 8.39 -12.08 0.06
CA LEU A 122 8.23 -13.53 0.05
C LEU A 122 9.56 -14.26 -0.19
N THR A 123 10.45 -13.69 -1.00
CA THR A 123 11.82 -14.21 -1.19
C THR A 123 12.64 -14.09 0.10
N GLU A 124 12.43 -13.07 0.93
CA GLU A 124 13.16 -12.92 2.21
C GLU A 124 12.65 -13.91 3.27
N ILE A 125 11.33 -13.99 3.52
CA ILE A 125 10.80 -14.90 4.55
C ILE A 125 11.06 -16.37 4.23
N LEU A 126 11.08 -16.75 2.94
CA LEU A 126 11.39 -18.12 2.50
C LEU A 126 12.86 -18.53 2.73
N LYS A 127 13.78 -17.59 3.01
CA LYS A 127 15.13 -17.93 3.48
C LYS A 127 15.11 -18.52 4.90
N ASN A 128 14.03 -18.31 5.65
CA ASN A 128 13.86 -18.75 7.03
C ASN A 128 14.99 -18.24 7.96
N ASN A 129 15.54 -17.06 7.64
CA ASN A 129 16.69 -16.45 8.30
C ASN A 129 16.40 -16.17 9.77
N LYS A 130 17.35 -16.54 10.64
CA LYS A 130 17.28 -16.35 12.09
C LYS A 130 18.28 -15.31 12.57
N SER A 131 17.97 -14.69 13.71
CA SER A 131 18.86 -13.72 14.36
C SER A 131 20.20 -14.37 14.73
N THR A 132 21.28 -13.64 14.45
CA THR A 132 22.64 -14.01 14.88
C THR A 132 22.90 -13.73 16.37
N VAL A 133 21.99 -13.02 17.04
CA VAL A 133 22.02 -12.73 18.49
C VAL A 133 21.08 -13.66 19.27
N ASP A 134 19.98 -14.09 18.66
CA ASP A 134 18.97 -14.99 19.24
C ASP A 134 18.46 -15.99 18.18
N GLY A 135 19.11 -17.16 18.12
CA GLY A 135 18.74 -18.25 17.21
C GLY A 135 17.35 -18.86 17.43
N THR A 136 16.55 -18.38 18.38
CA THR A 136 15.13 -18.75 18.50
C THR A 136 14.23 -17.89 17.60
N THR A 137 14.64 -16.65 17.26
CA THR A 137 13.81 -15.69 16.50
C THR A 137 14.16 -15.62 15.02
N TYR A 138 13.15 -15.42 14.18
CA TYR A 138 13.30 -15.14 12.75
C TYR A 138 13.51 -13.64 12.49
N CYS A 139 14.17 -13.31 11.38
CA CYS A 139 14.43 -11.94 10.95
C CYS A 139 13.24 -11.28 10.23
N VAL A 140 12.30 -12.08 9.73
CA VAL A 140 11.01 -11.63 9.18
C VAL A 140 9.96 -12.60 9.71
N ASP A 141 8.90 -12.07 10.32
CA ASP A 141 7.82 -12.89 10.92
C ASP A 141 6.56 -12.89 10.05
N PHE A 142 6.35 -11.82 9.28
CA PHE A 142 5.25 -11.74 8.33
C PHE A 142 5.65 -10.96 7.07
N VAL A 143 4.92 -11.18 5.97
CA VAL A 143 5.13 -10.48 4.71
C VAL A 143 3.82 -9.87 4.23
N ARG A 144 3.89 -8.59 3.86
CA ARG A 144 2.85 -7.93 3.09
C ARG A 144 2.91 -8.46 1.65
N ALA A 145 1.95 -9.27 1.26
CA ALA A 145 1.86 -9.85 -0.09
C ALA A 145 0.58 -9.38 -0.81
N SER A 146 0.72 -8.42 -1.74
CA SER A 146 -0.37 -7.91 -2.58
C SER A 146 -0.71 -8.82 -3.78
N ARG A 147 -0.56 -10.14 -3.60
CA ARG A 147 -0.91 -11.17 -4.60
C ARG A 147 -1.32 -12.48 -3.94
N ALA A 148 -1.95 -13.38 -4.70
CA ALA A 148 -2.24 -14.73 -4.26
C ALA A 148 -0.98 -15.56 -3.95
N LYS A 149 -1.14 -16.58 -3.09
CA LYS A 149 -0.17 -17.65 -2.89
C LYS A 149 0.00 -18.45 -4.19
N LYS A 150 1.23 -18.81 -4.53
CA LYS A 150 1.51 -19.65 -5.69
C LYS A 150 1.05 -21.11 -5.49
N THR A 151 0.65 -21.73 -6.59
CA THR A 151 0.31 -23.16 -6.68
C THR A 151 1.48 -24.06 -7.06
N ASP A 152 2.66 -23.51 -7.36
CA ASP A 152 3.88 -24.24 -7.77
C ASP A 152 4.61 -24.95 -6.59
N GLY A 153 4.06 -24.88 -5.39
CA GLY A 153 4.65 -25.46 -4.17
C GLY A 153 5.79 -24.64 -3.54
N THR A 154 6.33 -23.61 -4.20
CA THR A 154 7.47 -22.83 -3.66
C THR A 154 7.13 -22.07 -2.37
N GLU A 155 5.85 -21.80 -2.14
CA GLU A 155 5.32 -21.13 -0.94
C GLU A 155 4.63 -22.10 0.03
N ALA A 156 4.78 -23.42 -0.15
CA ALA A 156 4.03 -24.44 0.60
C ALA A 156 4.03 -24.21 2.12
N ALA A 157 5.19 -23.92 2.71
CA ALA A 157 5.40 -23.70 4.14
C ALA A 157 4.78 -22.41 4.72
N LEU A 158 4.29 -21.49 3.89
CA LEU A 158 3.71 -20.20 4.33
C LEU A 158 2.18 -20.26 4.43
N THR A 159 1.61 -19.80 5.55
CA THR A 159 0.17 -19.52 5.66
C THR A 159 -0.12 -18.12 5.15
N PHE A 160 -1.04 -18.01 4.17
CA PHE A 160 -1.52 -16.72 3.67
C PHE A 160 -2.87 -16.40 4.31
N PHE A 161 -3.03 -15.17 4.79
CA PHE A 161 -4.28 -14.65 5.34
C PHE A 161 -4.79 -13.50 4.47
N ALA A 162 -6.10 -13.49 4.18
CA ALA A 162 -6.74 -12.34 3.55
C ALA A 162 -6.94 -11.23 4.59
N GLN A 163 -6.07 -10.24 4.61
CA GLN A 163 -6.13 -9.11 5.55
C GLN A 163 -7.22 -8.08 5.17
N SER A 164 -7.30 -7.74 3.89
CA SER A 164 -8.15 -6.66 3.38
C SER A 164 -8.48 -6.88 1.90
N GLN A 165 -9.52 -6.20 1.42
CA GLN A 165 -9.80 -6.00 0.01
C GLN A 165 -9.64 -4.51 -0.31
N ASP A 166 -9.08 -4.19 -1.47
CA ASP A 166 -8.82 -2.83 -1.93
C ASP A 166 -9.28 -2.64 -3.39
N ALA A 167 -9.35 -1.40 -3.87
CA ALA A 167 -9.83 -1.03 -5.19
C ALA A 167 -8.78 -0.24 -5.99
N VAL A 168 -8.30 -0.83 -7.09
CA VAL A 168 -7.41 -0.14 -8.03
C VAL A 168 -8.20 0.95 -8.76
N GLY A 169 -7.97 2.21 -8.37
CA GLY A 169 -8.47 3.40 -9.07
C GLY A 169 -7.54 3.85 -10.20
N TYR A 170 -7.93 4.91 -10.89
CA TYR A 170 -7.07 5.70 -11.77
C TYR A 170 -7.12 7.17 -11.33
N ALA A 171 -6.07 7.94 -11.66
CA ALA A 171 -5.99 9.37 -11.38
C ALA A 171 -5.49 10.14 -12.61
N THR A 172 -5.73 11.45 -12.64
CA THR A 172 -5.32 12.34 -13.72
C THR A 172 -4.60 13.55 -13.15
N ILE A 173 -3.48 13.96 -13.75
CA ILE A 173 -2.70 15.11 -13.28
C ILE A 173 -3.36 16.39 -13.81
N GLY A 174 -3.92 17.19 -12.91
CA GLY A 174 -4.69 18.38 -13.25
C GLY A 174 -6.12 18.09 -13.71
N ASN A 175 -6.90 19.15 -13.88
CA ASN A 175 -8.36 19.11 -14.12
C ASN A 175 -8.81 19.83 -15.41
N ALA A 176 -7.88 20.30 -16.24
CA ALA A 176 -8.20 21.08 -17.44
C ALA A 176 -8.64 20.21 -18.64
N TYR A 177 -7.96 19.09 -18.87
CA TYR A 177 -8.14 18.26 -20.07
C TYR A 177 -8.99 17.02 -19.84
N ALA A 178 -8.77 16.29 -18.74
CA ALA A 178 -9.51 15.07 -18.44
C ALA A 178 -11.01 15.34 -18.19
N PRO A 179 -11.92 14.42 -18.58
CA PRO A 179 -13.34 14.55 -18.32
C PRO A 179 -13.65 14.52 -16.82
N THR A 180 -14.63 15.31 -16.38
CA THR A 180 -15.14 15.27 -15.01
C THR A 180 -16.06 14.07 -14.74
N ALA A 181 -16.49 13.37 -15.79
CA ALA A 181 -17.23 12.12 -15.69
C ALA A 181 -16.26 10.92 -15.59
N PRO A 182 -16.53 9.92 -14.72
CA PRO A 182 -15.68 8.73 -14.62
C PRO A 182 -15.54 7.98 -15.96
N LEU A 183 -14.31 7.58 -16.27
CA LEU A 183 -13.99 6.80 -17.47
C LEU A 183 -14.55 5.39 -17.38
N THR A 184 -15.11 4.90 -18.47
CA THR A 184 -15.52 3.49 -18.59
C THR A 184 -14.31 2.57 -18.69
N LYS A 185 -14.48 1.29 -18.33
CA LYS A 185 -13.43 0.25 -18.50
C LYS A 185 -12.93 0.14 -19.95
N ALA A 186 -13.78 0.44 -20.95
CA ALA A 186 -13.38 0.43 -22.36
C ALA A 186 -12.45 1.61 -22.70
N GLN A 187 -12.73 2.82 -22.18
CA GLN A 187 -11.89 3.99 -22.36
C GLN A 187 -10.55 3.84 -21.62
N LEU A 188 -10.58 3.35 -20.38
CA LEU A 188 -9.36 3.02 -19.62
C LEU A 188 -8.50 1.99 -20.37
N LYS A 189 -9.10 0.90 -20.87
CA LYS A 189 -8.39 -0.08 -21.70
C LYS A 189 -7.76 0.59 -22.92
N GLY A 190 -8.50 1.43 -23.66
CA GLY A 190 -8.00 2.12 -24.84
C GLY A 190 -6.82 3.06 -24.54
N ILE A 191 -6.83 3.73 -23.38
CA ILE A 191 -5.71 4.57 -22.93
C ILE A 191 -4.48 3.71 -22.63
N TYR A 192 -4.63 2.66 -21.81
CA TYR A 192 -3.52 1.78 -21.42
C TYR A 192 -2.99 0.89 -22.57
N THR A 193 -3.69 0.81 -23.71
CA THR A 193 -3.22 0.18 -24.95
C THR A 193 -2.78 1.17 -26.03
N CYS A 194 -2.72 2.48 -25.73
CA CYS A 194 -2.39 3.56 -26.66
C CYS A 194 -3.31 3.63 -27.91
N GLN A 195 -4.54 3.12 -27.80
CA GLN A 195 -5.60 3.24 -28.81
C GLN A 195 -6.40 4.54 -28.64
N ILE A 196 -6.35 5.13 -27.44
CA ILE A 196 -6.87 6.44 -27.08
C ILE A 196 -5.67 7.24 -26.55
N THR A 197 -5.39 8.37 -27.19
CA THR A 197 -4.18 9.18 -26.94
C THR A 197 -4.47 10.67 -26.71
N ASP A 198 -5.71 11.11 -26.90
CA ASP A 198 -6.16 12.49 -26.69
C ASP A 198 -7.42 12.53 -25.82
N TRP A 199 -7.48 13.47 -24.86
CA TRP A 199 -8.57 13.55 -23.88
C TRP A 199 -9.96 13.84 -24.49
N SER A 200 -10.05 14.48 -25.66
CA SER A 200 -11.33 14.71 -26.35
C SER A 200 -12.01 13.41 -26.81
N GLN A 201 -11.22 12.37 -27.09
CA GLN A 201 -11.72 11.04 -27.47
C GLN A 201 -12.53 10.36 -26.34
N VAL A 202 -12.41 10.86 -25.11
CA VAL A 202 -13.13 10.35 -23.92
C VAL A 202 -14.09 11.38 -23.29
N GLY A 203 -14.35 12.50 -23.98
CA GLY A 203 -15.24 13.57 -23.52
C GLY A 203 -14.56 14.64 -22.67
N GLY A 204 -13.22 14.70 -22.66
CA GLY A 204 -12.43 15.81 -22.14
C GLY A 204 -12.27 16.96 -23.14
N GLN A 205 -11.34 17.88 -22.85
CA GLN A 205 -10.84 18.85 -23.84
C GLN A 205 -9.73 18.21 -24.68
N ALA A 206 -9.44 18.75 -25.88
CA ALA A 206 -8.34 18.24 -26.70
C ALA A 206 -6.97 18.50 -26.03
N GLY A 207 -6.08 17.51 -26.08
CA GLY A 207 -4.78 17.48 -25.41
C GLY A 207 -4.29 16.04 -25.19
N ASP A 208 -2.98 15.83 -25.32
CA ASP A 208 -2.35 14.51 -25.27
C ASP A 208 -2.49 13.83 -23.89
N ILE A 209 -2.60 12.49 -23.91
CA ILE A 209 -2.64 11.64 -22.72
C ILE A 209 -1.24 11.09 -22.42
N HIS A 210 -0.58 11.66 -21.40
CA HIS A 210 0.64 11.09 -20.84
C HIS A 210 0.30 10.00 -19.82
N LEU A 211 0.55 8.75 -20.18
CA LEU A 211 0.33 7.59 -19.30
C LEU A 211 1.47 7.44 -18.30
N TYR A 212 1.12 7.41 -17.01
CA TYR A 212 2.02 7.05 -15.92
C TYR A 212 1.60 5.69 -15.37
N VAL A 213 2.55 4.77 -15.23
CA VAL A 213 2.34 3.44 -14.64
C VAL A 213 3.32 3.21 -13.49
N GLN A 214 2.85 2.52 -12.46
CA GLN A 214 3.68 1.95 -11.39
C GLN A 214 4.77 1.02 -11.97
N PRO A 215 5.94 0.88 -11.31
CA PRO A 215 6.96 -0.06 -11.74
C PRO A 215 6.42 -1.50 -11.77
N ALA A 216 6.91 -2.33 -12.69
CA ALA A 216 6.42 -3.70 -12.92
C ALA A 216 6.59 -4.66 -11.70
N SER A 217 7.29 -4.24 -10.64
CA SER A 217 7.38 -4.94 -9.35
C SER A 217 6.17 -4.71 -8.43
N ALA A 218 5.41 -3.63 -8.63
CA ALA A 218 4.23 -3.30 -7.85
C ALA A 218 3.05 -4.15 -8.30
N ALA A 219 2.46 -4.95 -7.39
CA ALA A 219 1.39 -5.89 -7.76
C ALA A 219 0.10 -5.21 -8.26
N THR A 220 -0.08 -3.91 -7.99
CA THR A 220 -1.10 -3.04 -8.60
C THR A 220 -1.06 -3.09 -10.14
N TYR A 221 0.06 -3.47 -10.76
CA TYR A 221 0.22 -3.68 -12.21
C TYR A 221 -0.37 -5.02 -12.71
N THR A 222 -0.86 -5.91 -11.83
CA THR A 222 -1.30 -7.27 -12.19
C THR A 222 -2.83 -7.47 -12.20
N PHE A 223 -3.61 -6.38 -12.18
CA PHE A 223 -5.07 -6.36 -12.12
C PHE A 223 -5.72 -5.84 -13.42
#